data_AF-A0A7U9S3V8-F1
#
_entry.id   AF-A0A7U9S3V8-F1
#
_cell.length_a   1.000
_cell.length_b   1.000
_cell.length_c   1.000
_cell.angle_alpha   90.00
_cell.angle_beta   90.00
_cell.angle_gamma   90.00
#
_symmetry.space_group_name_H-M   'P 1'
#
loop_
_entity.id
_entity.type
_entity.pdbx_description
1 polymer ?
#
loop_
_entity_poly.entity_id
_entity_poly.type
_entity_poly.pdbx_seq_one_letter_code
_entity_poly.pdbx_strand_id
1 'polypeptide(L)'
;MKSQKLFALALSCLLFMETPFTSTAAPLVSASEAVTADTSSLSGTQSLTLTSDRKAAKPTSLKLNKTSVTIYTENTYRLKTSGKSSGKVTWKSSKSKIASVDQNGTVTGKTPGTATITASRPGIKASCKVTVRKNPHRLNRESQILILGDSTTLYLSNVSKEDSVSFRLADPSSEVVDITSTGNKCKITAENPGTVTLEAVCTSRENNQKITSKGTCTVQVLEKGIDQQQVAMAVETTKAFTLENIEKPDSSITNTSWTSSNPQIASVGPTSGVVTGKQPGTAQITATVNYSDGTSSDFPTTVRISDPEIKSSSTVLSLGKKQKIKLTGTNAFSTVKWKVKKSSLASIEQDGTVTAGSTAGKTTIIAEVDGKTIKHQLIVTNPQLTSTSKLMSVGKKIKVPLAGVSSKSKITYKSKKSSVAKVDKSGRITGRSAGRTDIIIKADGVTFTFHVEVVSKRALQACKTGYKIMYSSSYSQGRRMSSGYYDCSSLVFRAYGRDSKLLGGTPSWAPTAASMAAHLERTGKVISYKGLDASKLLPGDLIFYRMRRGSNGRYRNIYHVSMYYGDGYRLEKPLRPYYKESHITMIARPLKK
;
A
#
# COMPACT_ATOMS: atom_id res chain seq x y z
N MET A 1 -38.78 9.91 23.20
CA MET A 1 -39.75 9.70 24.31
C MET A 1 -39.89 8.19 24.48
N LYS A 2 -39.09 7.59 25.36
CA LYS A 2 -39.37 7.19 26.77
C LYS A 2 -40.34 6.00 26.90
N SER A 3 -39.79 4.86 27.35
CA SER A 3 -40.39 3.79 28.19
C SER A 3 -39.54 2.50 28.02
N GLN A 4 -38.51 2.20 28.82
CA GLN A 4 -38.47 1.55 30.16
C GLN A 4 -39.15 0.16 30.29
N LYS A 5 -38.31 -0.84 30.62
CA LYS A 5 -38.46 -2.12 31.39
C LYS A 5 -37.14 -2.89 31.13
N LEU A 6 -36.15 -3.12 32.01
CA LEU A 6 -36.00 -3.51 33.43
C LEU A 6 -36.42 -4.96 33.76
N PHE A 7 -35.41 -5.81 34.03
CA PHE A 7 -35.26 -6.96 34.99
C PHE A 7 -33.93 -7.70 34.60
N ALA A 8 -32.81 -7.68 35.35
CA ALA A 8 -32.46 -8.38 36.62
C ALA A 8 -32.61 -9.92 36.50
N LEU A 9 -31.73 -10.84 36.93
CA LEU A 9 -30.70 -10.95 37.99
C LEU A 9 -29.89 -12.25 37.70
N ALA A 10 -28.58 -12.38 37.93
CA ALA A 10 -27.90 -13.03 39.08
C ALA A 10 -26.42 -13.23 38.65
N LEU A 11 -25.33 -12.88 39.33
CA LEU A 11 -24.87 -12.98 40.72
C LEU A 11 -24.72 -14.42 41.24
N SER A 12 -23.49 -14.94 41.18
CA SER A 12 -22.98 -15.94 42.12
C SER A 12 -21.55 -15.58 42.52
N CYS A 13 -21.46 -15.11 43.76
CA CYS A 13 -20.26 -14.94 44.57
C CYS A 13 -19.79 -16.33 45.04
N LEU A 14 -18.48 -16.55 45.20
CA LEU A 14 -17.96 -17.41 46.27
C LEU A 14 -16.51 -17.01 46.61
N LEU A 15 -16.37 -16.47 47.82
CA LEU A 15 -15.14 -16.24 48.58
C LEU A 15 -14.90 -17.46 49.49
N PHE A 16 -13.63 -17.82 49.72
CA PHE A 16 -13.05 -18.36 50.97
C PHE A 16 -11.52 -18.12 50.83
N MET A 17 -10.85 -17.23 51.59
CA MET A 17 -10.30 -17.39 52.96
C MET A 17 -9.63 -18.77 53.16
N GLU A 18 -8.37 -18.91 53.61
CA GLU A 18 -7.71 -18.36 54.80
C GLU A 18 -6.15 -18.41 54.68
N THR A 19 -5.46 -17.54 55.44
CA THR A 19 -4.07 -17.70 55.94
C THR A 19 -4.08 -18.48 57.28
N PRO A 20 -3.00 -18.69 58.06
CA PRO A 20 -1.56 -18.88 57.80
C PRO A 20 -1.03 -20.18 58.48
N PHE A 21 0.24 -20.59 58.26
CA PHE A 21 0.98 -21.30 59.32
C PHE A 21 2.49 -21.02 59.23
N THR A 22 3.00 -20.58 60.37
CA THR A 22 4.39 -20.36 60.77
C THR A 22 5.10 -21.67 61.11
N SER A 23 6.42 -21.74 60.91
CA SER A 23 7.32 -22.36 61.89
C SER A 23 8.78 -21.91 61.68
N THR A 24 9.29 -21.14 62.66
CA THR A 24 10.58 -21.18 63.40
C THR A 24 11.88 -21.58 62.67
N ALA A 25 13.09 -21.05 62.93
CA ALA A 25 13.71 -20.10 63.87
C ALA A 25 15.10 -19.70 63.24
N ALA A 26 15.48 -18.41 63.19
CA ALA A 26 16.48 -17.70 64.02
C ALA A 26 17.95 -18.22 63.99
N PRO A 27 18.98 -17.40 64.29
CA PRO A 27 19.20 -15.97 64.00
C PRO A 27 20.60 -15.73 63.37
N LEU A 28 20.94 -14.49 62.96
CA LEU A 28 22.32 -13.97 63.02
C LEU A 28 22.37 -12.43 62.76
N VAL A 29 22.36 -11.72 63.88
CA VAL A 29 23.14 -10.52 64.29
C VAL A 29 23.75 -9.63 63.19
N SER A 30 23.41 -8.34 63.19
CA SER A 30 24.31 -7.27 63.68
C SER A 30 23.65 -5.89 63.59
N ALA A 31 23.63 -5.19 64.73
CA ALA A 31 23.44 -3.75 64.81
C ALA A 31 24.83 -3.08 64.87
N SER A 32 24.95 -1.91 64.26
CA SER A 32 26.10 -1.03 64.37
C SER A 32 25.92 -0.03 65.51
N GLU A 33 27.01 0.31 66.19
CA GLU A 33 27.36 1.56 66.92
C GLU A 33 28.28 1.20 68.09
N ALA A 34 29.23 1.98 68.59
CA ALA A 34 29.97 3.17 68.18
C ALA A 34 31.17 3.22 69.17
N VAL A 35 32.39 3.50 68.70
CA VAL A 35 33.21 4.69 69.08
C VAL A 35 34.09 4.54 70.35
N THR A 36 35.16 5.36 70.37
CA THR A 36 36.26 5.58 71.33
C THR A 36 37.36 4.51 71.33
N ALA A 37 38.50 4.65 70.64
CA ALA A 37 39.57 5.66 70.71
C ALA A 37 40.22 5.76 72.10
N ASP A 38 41.45 5.24 72.22
CA ASP A 38 42.52 5.99 72.89
C ASP A 38 43.90 5.53 72.39
N THR A 39 44.87 6.37 72.68
CA THR A 39 46.03 6.74 71.87
C THR A 39 47.31 6.49 72.65
N SER A 40 48.36 6.09 71.94
CA SER A 40 49.78 6.36 72.24
C SER A 40 50.62 5.61 71.19
N SER A 41 51.68 6.10 70.58
CA SER A 41 52.31 7.42 70.50
C SER A 41 53.45 7.23 69.49
N LEU A 42 53.60 8.15 68.55
CA LEU A 42 54.60 8.12 67.49
C LEU A 42 56.04 8.39 67.97
N SER A 43 56.99 7.73 67.30
CA SER A 43 58.33 8.26 66.93
C SER A 43 58.96 7.24 65.96
N GLY A 44 59.50 7.52 64.77
CA GLY A 44 59.73 8.74 64.01
C GLY A 44 60.20 8.35 62.59
N THR A 45 60.07 9.30 61.67
CA THR A 45 60.56 9.45 60.27
C THR A 45 61.55 8.45 59.65
N GLN A 46 61.21 7.95 58.43
CA GLN A 46 61.95 8.18 57.17
C GLN A 46 61.18 7.69 55.92
N SER A 47 61.55 8.22 54.76
CA SER A 47 60.75 8.42 53.52
C SER A 47 60.99 7.43 52.36
N LEU A 48 60.07 7.49 51.37
CA LEU A 48 60.12 7.04 49.95
C LEU A 48 59.48 5.67 49.54
N THR A 49 58.24 5.78 49.02
CA THR A 49 57.66 5.29 47.75
C THR A 49 57.73 3.83 47.24
N LEU A 50 56.60 3.44 46.60
CA LEU A 50 56.26 2.29 45.74
C LEU A 50 55.68 1.08 46.50
N THR A 51 54.51 0.50 46.21
CA THR A 51 53.59 0.53 45.06
C THR A 51 52.22 0.01 45.54
N SER A 52 51.13 0.76 45.32
CA SER A 52 49.79 0.18 45.39
C SER A 52 49.58 -0.64 44.12
N ASP A 53 49.89 -1.93 44.18
CA ASP A 53 49.42 -2.91 43.20
C ASP A 53 47.90 -3.08 43.35
N ARG A 54 47.15 -2.09 42.85
CA ARG A 54 45.78 -2.35 42.38
C ARG A 54 45.94 -3.26 41.17
N LYS A 55 45.86 -4.56 41.41
CA LYS A 55 45.53 -5.55 40.39
C LYS A 55 44.31 -5.02 39.63
N ALA A 56 44.53 -4.46 38.45
CA ALA A 56 43.50 -3.86 37.62
C ALA A 56 42.36 -4.89 37.47
N ALA A 57 41.17 -4.53 37.93
CA ALA A 57 39.99 -5.34 37.74
C ALA A 57 39.87 -5.60 36.22
N LYS A 58 40.08 -6.86 35.84
CA LYS A 58 40.07 -7.33 34.46
C LYS A 58 38.81 -6.80 33.77
N PRO A 59 38.90 -6.16 32.59
CA PRO A 59 37.79 -5.42 32.02
C PRO A 59 36.58 -6.33 31.83
N THR A 60 35.53 -6.10 32.62
CA THR A 60 34.30 -6.87 32.59
C THR A 60 33.52 -6.43 31.36
N SER A 61 33.39 -7.30 30.36
CA SER A 61 32.72 -6.97 29.10
C SER A 61 31.54 -7.91 28.87
N LEU A 62 30.42 -7.33 28.43
CA LEU A 62 29.24 -8.05 27.95
C LEU A 62 28.95 -7.56 26.53
N LYS A 63 29.00 -8.47 25.56
CA LYS A 63 28.69 -8.18 24.16
C LYS A 63 27.55 -9.09 23.70
N LEU A 64 26.70 -8.56 22.82
CA LEU A 64 25.72 -9.36 22.09
C LEU A 64 26.27 -9.68 20.70
N ASN A 65 25.91 -10.85 20.20
CA ASN A 65 26.22 -11.25 18.82
C ASN A 65 25.62 -10.31 17.76
N LYS A 66 24.58 -9.53 18.12
CA LYS A 66 23.94 -8.52 17.27
C LYS A 66 23.49 -7.30 18.07
N THR A 67 23.65 -6.13 17.49
CA THR A 67 23.13 -4.84 18.01
C THR A 67 21.78 -4.46 17.40
N SER A 68 21.42 -5.04 16.26
CA SER A 68 20.11 -4.92 15.62
C SER A 68 19.70 -6.24 14.99
N VAL A 69 18.43 -6.62 15.15
CA VAL A 69 17.83 -7.74 14.44
C VAL A 69 16.43 -7.44 13.95
N THR A 70 16.08 -8.02 12.80
CA THR A 70 14.70 -8.08 12.30
C THR A 70 14.19 -9.51 12.39
N ILE A 71 12.99 -9.70 12.93
CA ILE A 71 12.30 -10.99 13.04
C ILE A 71 10.85 -10.87 12.57
N TYR A 72 10.28 -11.98 12.10
CA TYR A 72 8.85 -12.05 11.82
C TYR A 72 8.05 -12.29 13.12
N THR A 73 6.76 -11.93 13.11
CA THR A 73 5.81 -12.37 14.15
C THR A 73 5.79 -13.91 14.24
N GLU A 74 5.54 -14.44 15.44
CA GLU A 74 5.50 -15.89 15.75
C GLU A 74 6.86 -16.60 15.63
N ASN A 75 7.92 -15.87 15.27
CA ASN A 75 9.26 -16.41 15.09
C ASN A 75 10.21 -15.94 16.18
N THR A 76 11.28 -16.71 16.34
CA THR A 76 12.26 -16.50 17.41
C THR A 76 13.66 -16.21 16.89
N TYR A 77 14.42 -15.42 17.64
CA TYR A 77 15.86 -15.24 17.43
C TYR A 77 16.61 -15.32 18.75
N ARG A 78 17.64 -16.17 18.82
CA ARG A 78 18.46 -16.29 20.03
C ARG A 78 19.61 -15.31 20.02
N LEU A 79 19.56 -14.33 20.92
CA LEU A 79 20.70 -13.47 21.21
C LEU A 79 21.71 -14.25 22.05
N LYS A 80 22.97 -14.24 21.60
CA LYS A 80 24.09 -14.87 22.30
C LYS A 80 24.94 -13.79 22.94
N THR A 81 25.31 -14.00 24.20
CA THR A 81 26.22 -13.12 24.94
C THR A 81 27.65 -13.66 24.88
N SER A 82 28.64 -12.77 24.74
CA SER A 82 30.06 -13.09 24.90
C SER A 82 30.77 -12.05 25.79
N GLY A 83 32.00 -12.34 26.20
CA GLY A 83 32.81 -11.49 27.09
C GLY A 83 33.09 -12.13 28.45
N LYS A 84 34.20 -11.71 29.09
CA LYS A 84 34.71 -12.28 30.35
C LYS A 84 34.06 -11.55 31.55
N SER A 85 33.20 -12.25 32.28
CA SER A 85 32.46 -11.75 33.46
C SER A 85 31.93 -12.93 34.27
N SER A 86 31.99 -12.86 35.60
CA SER A 86 31.20 -13.71 36.49
C SER A 86 29.73 -13.25 36.51
N GLY A 87 28.77 -14.17 36.72
CA GLY A 87 27.35 -13.86 36.93
C GLY A 87 26.37 -14.28 35.81
N LYS A 88 25.15 -14.67 36.23
CA LYS A 88 24.02 -15.03 35.34
C LYS A 88 23.51 -13.80 34.58
N VAL A 89 23.21 -13.97 33.29
CA VAL A 89 22.64 -12.90 32.47
C VAL A 89 21.14 -12.77 32.73
N THR A 90 20.66 -11.55 32.98
CA THR A 90 19.24 -11.22 33.04
C THR A 90 18.81 -10.51 31.77
N TRP A 91 17.63 -10.85 31.24
CA TRP A 91 17.09 -10.28 30.01
C TRP A 91 15.86 -9.43 30.26
N LYS A 92 15.75 -8.29 29.60
CA LYS A 92 14.58 -7.42 29.66
C LYS A 92 14.21 -6.90 28.27
N SER A 93 12.91 -6.83 27.99
CA SER A 93 12.38 -6.13 26.83
C SER A 93 11.80 -4.78 27.23
N SER A 94 12.04 -3.75 26.42
CA SER A 94 11.37 -2.45 26.60
C SER A 94 9.90 -2.47 26.21
N LYS A 95 9.46 -3.42 25.35
CA LYS A 95 8.07 -3.56 24.87
C LYS A 95 7.72 -5.04 24.66
N SER A 96 7.38 -5.74 25.75
CA SER A 96 7.10 -7.19 25.75
C SER A 96 5.90 -7.63 24.90
N LYS A 97 4.97 -6.71 24.59
CA LYS A 97 3.85 -6.93 23.64
C LYS A 97 4.31 -6.93 22.17
N ILE A 98 5.44 -6.29 21.85
CA ILE A 98 6.06 -6.27 20.52
C ILE A 98 7.05 -7.41 20.39
N ALA A 99 8.01 -7.51 21.31
CA ALA A 99 8.97 -8.61 21.39
C ALA A 99 9.23 -9.00 22.84
N SER A 100 9.04 -10.27 23.20
CA SER A 100 9.45 -10.80 24.51
C SER A 100 10.81 -11.48 24.42
N VAL A 101 11.47 -11.64 25.55
CA VAL A 101 12.74 -12.39 25.65
C VAL A 101 12.65 -13.32 26.85
N ASP A 102 13.07 -14.57 26.69
CA ASP A 102 13.14 -15.56 27.78
C ASP A 102 14.46 -15.47 28.56
N GLN A 103 14.60 -16.30 29.60
CA GLN A 103 15.81 -16.38 30.42
C GLN A 103 17.07 -16.84 29.64
N ASN A 104 16.90 -17.48 28.48
CA ASN A 104 17.96 -18.04 27.65
C ASN A 104 18.40 -17.09 26.52
N GLY A 105 17.80 -15.89 26.44
CA GLY A 105 18.07 -14.90 25.40
C GLY A 105 17.30 -15.13 24.10
N THR A 106 16.29 -16.01 24.11
CA THR A 106 15.42 -16.25 22.96
C THR A 106 14.38 -15.15 22.88
N VAL A 107 14.45 -14.35 21.83
CA VAL A 107 13.52 -13.26 21.55
C VAL A 107 12.39 -13.76 20.67
N THR A 108 11.13 -13.56 21.06
CA THR A 108 9.93 -13.92 20.29
C THR A 108 9.22 -12.67 19.78
N GLY A 109 9.00 -12.58 18.47
CA GLY A 109 8.23 -11.49 17.85
C GLY A 109 6.73 -11.70 18.00
N LYS A 110 6.00 -10.70 18.51
CA LYS A 110 4.55 -10.79 18.77
C LYS A 110 3.73 -9.88 17.87
N THR A 111 4.00 -8.59 17.88
CA THR A 111 3.28 -7.60 17.05
C THR A 111 4.27 -6.74 16.26
N PRO A 112 3.90 -6.29 15.05
CA PRO A 112 4.78 -5.43 14.26
C PRO A 112 5.17 -4.15 15.00
N GLY A 113 6.45 -3.81 14.98
CA GLY A 113 6.98 -2.64 15.68
C GLY A 113 8.44 -2.80 16.08
N THR A 114 8.92 -1.97 17.02
CA THR A 114 10.31 -2.01 17.48
C THR A 114 10.37 -2.06 19.01
N ALA A 115 11.22 -2.94 19.53
CA ALA A 115 11.55 -3.07 20.95
C ALA A 115 13.07 -3.10 21.13
N THR A 116 13.55 -2.79 22.33
CA THR A 116 14.95 -2.95 22.71
C THR A 116 15.06 -4.09 23.70
N ILE A 117 15.92 -5.06 23.41
CA ILE A 117 16.23 -6.17 24.32
C ILE A 117 17.57 -5.87 24.99
N THR A 118 17.58 -5.90 26.32
CA THR A 118 18.77 -5.61 27.13
C THR A 118 19.17 -6.85 27.91
N ALA A 119 20.42 -7.29 27.71
CA ALA A 119 21.10 -8.27 28.54
C ALA A 119 21.88 -7.51 29.63
N SER A 120 21.73 -7.92 30.88
CA SER A 120 22.42 -7.30 32.03
C SER A 120 23.14 -8.35 32.86
N ARG A 121 24.29 -7.94 33.40
CA ARG A 121 25.02 -8.59 34.51
C ARG A 121 25.32 -7.48 35.55
N PRO A 122 25.73 -7.81 36.79
CA PRO A 122 26.08 -6.79 37.78
C PRO A 122 27.05 -5.74 37.20
N GLY A 123 26.64 -4.48 37.19
CA GLY A 123 27.43 -3.34 36.69
C GLY A 123 27.55 -3.18 35.17
N ILE A 124 27.10 -4.14 34.33
CA ILE A 124 27.29 -4.08 32.86
C ILE A 124 26.04 -4.47 32.06
N LYS A 125 25.80 -3.79 30.93
CA LYS A 125 24.64 -4.01 30.06
C LYS A 125 25.03 -4.01 28.59
N ALA A 126 24.30 -4.79 27.80
CA ALA A 126 24.36 -4.76 26.34
C ALA A 126 22.94 -4.78 25.77
N SER A 127 22.70 -4.08 24.67
CA SER A 127 21.36 -3.95 24.09
C SER A 127 21.32 -4.26 22.60
N CYS A 128 20.17 -4.77 22.16
CA CYS A 128 19.86 -5.07 20.77
C CYS A 128 18.53 -4.45 20.38
N LYS A 129 18.49 -3.72 19.27
CA LYS A 129 17.25 -3.21 18.67
C LYS A 129 16.57 -4.34 17.89
N VAL A 130 15.35 -4.69 18.27
CA VAL A 130 14.55 -5.72 17.59
C VAL A 130 13.44 -5.05 16.81
N THR A 131 13.41 -5.28 15.50
CA THR A 131 12.31 -4.86 14.62
C THR A 131 11.47 -6.09 14.28
N VAL A 132 10.18 -6.04 14.60
CA VAL A 132 9.24 -7.12 14.32
C VAL A 132 8.44 -6.75 13.07
N ARG A 133 8.45 -7.64 12.08
CA ARG A 133 7.66 -7.56 10.84
C ARG A 133 6.52 -8.56 10.89
N LYS A 134 5.41 -8.27 10.22
CA LYS A 134 4.33 -9.25 10.03
C LYS A 134 4.88 -10.42 9.20
N ASN A 135 4.71 -11.65 9.67
CA ASN A 135 5.07 -12.85 8.91
C ASN A 135 4.13 -13.01 7.70
N PRO A 136 4.62 -12.90 6.45
CA PRO A 136 3.77 -13.11 5.27
C PRO A 136 3.64 -14.59 4.91
N HIS A 137 4.55 -15.46 5.35
CA HIS A 137 4.64 -16.84 4.89
C HIS A 137 3.70 -17.74 5.67
N ARG A 138 2.97 -18.62 4.96
CA ARG A 138 2.03 -19.58 5.55
C ARG A 138 2.06 -20.88 4.75
N LEU A 139 2.18 -22.00 5.45
CA LEU A 139 1.86 -23.30 4.86
C LEU A 139 0.37 -23.32 4.53
N ASN A 140 0.00 -24.09 3.51
CA ASN A 140 -1.37 -24.20 3.06
C ASN A 140 -2.30 -24.97 4.02
N ARG A 141 -1.73 -25.65 5.02
CA ARG A 141 -2.45 -26.30 6.13
C ARG A 141 -1.49 -26.55 7.30
N GLU A 142 -2.06 -26.69 8.49
CA GLU A 142 -1.34 -26.97 9.75
C GLU A 142 -1.42 -28.46 10.14
N SER A 143 -2.32 -29.22 9.51
CA SER A 143 -2.43 -30.66 9.68
C SER A 143 -2.70 -31.35 8.34
N GLN A 144 -2.27 -32.59 8.22
CA GLN A 144 -2.59 -33.50 7.12
C GLN A 144 -2.75 -34.91 7.68
N ILE A 145 -3.74 -35.65 7.16
CA ILE A 145 -3.85 -37.09 7.36
C ILE A 145 -3.67 -37.77 5.99
N LEU A 146 -2.93 -38.88 5.91
CA LEU A 146 -2.72 -39.67 4.69
C LEU A 146 -2.98 -41.15 4.99
N ILE A 147 -3.39 -41.92 3.98
CA ILE A 147 -3.32 -43.38 4.06
C ILE A 147 -1.92 -43.84 3.66
N LEU A 148 -1.47 -44.97 4.20
CA LEU A 148 -0.20 -45.60 3.85
C LEU A 148 -0.09 -45.78 2.32
N GLY A 149 1.01 -45.29 1.73
CA GLY A 149 1.23 -45.29 0.28
C GLY A 149 0.76 -44.01 -0.44
N ASP A 150 -0.12 -43.22 0.17
CA ASP A 150 -0.57 -41.96 -0.42
C ASP A 150 0.53 -40.89 -0.47
N SER A 151 0.31 -39.90 -1.34
CA SER A 151 1.13 -38.69 -1.30
C SER A 151 0.31 -37.41 -1.45
N THR A 152 0.83 -36.33 -0.89
CA THR A 152 0.29 -34.99 -1.08
C THR A 152 1.40 -33.97 -1.25
N THR A 153 1.06 -32.75 -1.66
CA THR A 153 2.02 -31.64 -1.78
C THR A 153 1.59 -30.48 -0.90
N LEU A 154 2.44 -30.11 0.05
CA LEU A 154 2.31 -28.87 0.80
C LEU A 154 3.09 -27.75 0.12
N TYR A 155 2.64 -26.52 0.31
CA TYR A 155 3.29 -25.35 -0.25
C TYR A 155 3.33 -24.18 0.73
N LEU A 156 4.44 -23.43 0.65
CA LEU A 156 4.62 -22.21 1.40
C LEU A 156 4.21 -21.00 0.54
N SER A 157 3.23 -20.24 1.02
CA SER A 157 2.67 -19.07 0.33
C SER A 157 3.51 -17.80 0.54
N ASN A 158 3.34 -16.81 -0.35
CA ASN A 158 3.98 -15.50 -0.30
C ASN A 158 5.52 -15.55 -0.28
N VAL A 159 6.09 -16.46 -1.07
CA VAL A 159 7.54 -16.62 -1.27
C VAL A 159 7.94 -15.78 -2.48
N SER A 160 8.93 -14.90 -2.32
CA SER A 160 9.50 -14.10 -3.41
C SER A 160 10.52 -14.91 -4.22
N LYS A 161 11.02 -14.35 -5.34
CA LYS A 161 12.04 -15.02 -6.16
C LYS A 161 13.40 -15.08 -5.45
N GLU A 162 13.63 -14.16 -4.51
CA GLU A 162 14.87 -14.00 -3.76
C GLU A 162 14.88 -14.78 -2.45
N ASP A 163 13.71 -15.28 -2.04
CA ASP A 163 13.55 -16.10 -0.85
C ASP A 163 14.15 -17.49 -1.07
N SER A 164 14.75 -18.03 0.00
CA SER A 164 15.22 -19.42 0.05
C SER A 164 14.31 -20.22 0.97
N VAL A 165 13.72 -21.30 0.45
CA VAL A 165 12.81 -22.18 1.20
C VAL A 165 13.45 -23.55 1.37
N SER A 166 13.34 -24.11 2.57
CA SER A 166 13.69 -25.51 2.85
C SER A 166 12.61 -26.19 3.69
N PHE A 167 12.50 -27.51 3.52
CA PHE A 167 11.61 -28.37 4.28
C PHE A 167 12.42 -29.43 5.02
N ARG A 168 11.97 -29.81 6.21
CA ARG A 168 12.57 -30.90 6.99
C ARG A 168 11.53 -31.47 7.95
N LEU A 169 11.76 -32.69 8.41
CA LEU A 169 11.04 -33.24 9.55
C LEU A 169 11.61 -32.67 10.86
N ALA A 170 10.75 -32.40 11.83
CA ALA A 170 11.14 -31.97 13.16
C ALA A 170 11.94 -33.07 13.89
N ASP A 171 11.58 -34.33 13.63
CA ASP A 171 12.36 -35.52 13.94
C ASP A 171 12.98 -36.05 12.64
N PRO A 172 14.30 -35.84 12.39
CA PRO A 172 14.97 -36.31 11.19
C PRO A 172 15.09 -37.84 11.09
N SER A 173 14.90 -38.58 12.18
CA SER A 173 14.92 -40.05 12.21
C SER A 173 13.55 -40.69 12.00
N SER A 174 12.49 -39.88 11.86
CA SER A 174 11.15 -40.39 11.61
C SER A 174 11.05 -41.07 10.25
N GLU A 175 10.61 -42.33 10.26
CA GLU A 175 10.31 -43.12 9.05
C GLU A 175 8.83 -43.04 8.64
N VAL A 176 8.02 -42.19 9.30
CA VAL A 176 6.57 -42.04 9.02
C VAL A 176 6.29 -41.56 7.59
N VAL A 177 7.13 -40.67 7.05
CA VAL A 177 6.97 -40.10 5.71
C VAL A 177 8.30 -39.87 5.02
N ASP A 178 8.31 -39.99 3.69
CA ASP A 178 9.38 -39.46 2.84
C ASP A 178 9.01 -38.06 2.32
N ILE A 179 10.00 -37.18 2.16
CA ILE A 179 9.80 -35.82 1.66
C ILE A 179 10.71 -35.47 0.50
N THR A 180 10.12 -34.90 -0.55
CA THR A 180 10.86 -34.32 -1.69
C THR A 180 10.41 -32.89 -1.92
N SER A 181 11.36 -31.95 -1.99
CA SER A 181 11.03 -30.51 -2.08
C SER A 181 11.63 -29.83 -3.30
N THR A 182 10.82 -29.01 -3.97
CA THR A 182 11.23 -28.18 -5.12
C THR A 182 10.67 -26.78 -4.98
N GLY A 183 11.55 -25.79 -4.81
CA GLY A 183 11.16 -24.40 -4.59
C GLY A 183 10.34 -24.24 -3.30
N ASN A 184 9.12 -23.72 -3.42
CA ASN A 184 8.21 -23.53 -2.29
C ASN A 184 7.26 -24.71 -2.05
N LYS A 185 7.51 -25.88 -2.67
CA LYS A 185 6.65 -27.07 -2.59
C LYS A 185 7.39 -28.23 -1.94
N CYS A 186 6.68 -29.02 -1.15
CA CYS A 186 7.15 -30.26 -0.53
C CYS A 186 6.13 -31.36 -0.81
N LYS A 187 6.50 -32.36 -1.61
CA LYS A 187 5.75 -33.61 -1.70
C LYS A 187 6.08 -34.45 -0.47
N ILE A 188 5.05 -35.04 0.12
CA ILE A 188 5.11 -35.93 1.27
C ILE A 188 4.49 -37.25 0.82
N THR A 189 5.21 -38.34 1.00
CA THR A 189 4.74 -39.71 0.74
C THR A 189 4.62 -40.44 2.07
N ALA A 190 3.49 -41.11 2.31
CA ALA A 190 3.23 -41.85 3.54
C ALA A 190 3.92 -43.22 3.49
N GLU A 191 4.82 -43.48 4.44
CA GLU A 191 5.67 -44.67 4.44
C GLU A 191 5.36 -45.62 5.61
N ASN A 192 5.07 -45.08 6.79
CA ASN A 192 4.74 -45.88 7.97
C ASN A 192 3.63 -45.21 8.80
N PRO A 193 2.70 -45.99 9.41
CA PRO A 193 1.71 -45.43 10.33
C PRO A 193 2.37 -44.67 11.48
N GLY A 194 1.83 -43.50 11.82
CA GLY A 194 2.40 -42.67 12.88
C GLY A 194 2.07 -41.19 12.73
N THR A 195 2.78 -40.35 13.47
CA THR A 195 2.62 -38.90 13.39
C THR A 195 3.97 -38.21 13.44
N VAL A 196 4.19 -37.28 12.51
CA VAL A 196 5.42 -36.49 12.41
C VAL A 196 5.09 -35.02 12.16
N THR A 197 5.99 -34.11 12.52
CA THR A 197 5.85 -32.68 12.20
C THR A 197 6.79 -32.30 11.06
N LEU A 198 6.23 -31.75 9.98
CA LEU A 198 6.99 -31.09 8.91
C LEU A 198 7.24 -29.63 9.29
N GLU A 199 8.46 -29.16 9.06
CA GLU A 199 8.85 -27.76 9.21
C GLU A 199 9.21 -27.16 7.84
N ALA A 200 8.60 -26.04 7.50
CA ALA A 200 8.99 -25.20 6.37
C ALA A 200 9.72 -23.95 6.87
N VAL A 201 10.93 -23.72 6.39
CA VAL A 201 11.74 -22.55 6.73
C VAL A 201 11.92 -21.69 5.49
N CYS A 202 11.49 -20.44 5.56
CA CYS A 202 11.79 -19.42 4.54
C CYS A 202 12.82 -18.44 5.09
N THR A 203 13.85 -18.16 4.30
CA THR A 203 14.87 -17.14 4.58
C THR A 203 14.77 -16.03 3.55
N SER A 204 14.37 -14.84 4.00
CA SER A 204 14.36 -13.61 3.21
C SER A 204 15.56 -12.72 3.57
N ARG A 205 15.81 -11.68 2.77
CA ARG A 205 16.81 -10.64 3.06
C ARG A 205 16.16 -9.25 3.11
N GLU A 206 16.36 -8.54 4.21
CA GLU A 206 15.98 -7.13 4.37
C GLU A 206 17.24 -6.35 4.79
N ASN A 207 17.65 -5.34 4.02
CA ASN A 207 18.86 -4.53 4.30
C ASN A 207 20.12 -5.39 4.58
N ASN A 208 20.36 -6.41 3.74
CA ASN A 208 21.42 -7.41 3.89
C ASN A 208 21.36 -8.28 5.16
N GLN A 209 20.33 -8.14 6.00
CA GLN A 209 20.08 -9.02 7.13
C GLN A 209 19.18 -10.19 6.69
N LYS A 210 19.60 -11.42 7.05
CA LYS A 210 18.74 -12.61 6.94
C LYS A 210 17.63 -12.54 7.97
N ILE A 211 16.39 -12.77 7.53
CA ILE A 211 15.20 -12.93 8.35
C ILE A 211 14.56 -14.27 8.02
N THR A 212 14.20 -15.05 9.04
CA THR A 212 13.67 -16.40 8.86
C THR A 212 12.24 -16.48 9.38
N SER A 213 11.37 -17.17 8.63
CA SER A 213 10.07 -17.63 9.12
C SER A 213 10.04 -19.15 9.16
N LYS A 214 9.39 -19.72 10.18
CA LYS A 214 9.08 -21.13 10.30
C LYS A 214 7.58 -21.33 10.26
N GLY A 215 7.12 -22.25 9.43
CA GLY A 215 5.77 -22.82 9.47
C GLY A 215 5.84 -24.31 9.77
N THR A 216 4.80 -24.87 10.39
CA THR A 216 4.75 -26.30 10.74
C THR A 216 3.46 -26.94 10.26
N CYS A 217 3.51 -28.22 9.93
CA CYS A 217 2.35 -29.04 9.63
C CYS A 217 2.50 -30.40 10.31
N THR A 218 1.49 -30.83 11.07
CA THR A 218 1.43 -32.18 11.64
C THR A 218 0.89 -33.14 10.59
N VAL A 219 1.66 -34.18 10.26
CA VAL A 219 1.28 -35.23 9.31
C VAL A 219 1.00 -36.51 10.09
N GLN A 220 -0.20 -37.04 9.98
CA GLN A 220 -0.60 -38.34 10.51
C GLN A 220 -0.77 -39.32 9.35
N VAL A 221 -0.14 -40.49 9.45
CA VAL A 221 -0.31 -41.59 8.51
C VAL A 221 -1.16 -42.66 9.18
N LEU A 222 -2.27 -43.01 8.53
CA LEU A 222 -3.12 -44.14 8.89
C LEU A 222 -2.74 -45.32 8.01
N GLU A 223 -2.77 -46.53 8.55
CA GLU A 223 -2.49 -47.75 7.79
C GLU A 223 -3.54 -48.01 6.70
N LYS A 224 -4.80 -47.75 7.03
CA LYS A 224 -5.97 -48.06 6.19
C LYS A 224 -7.11 -47.08 6.44
N GLY A 225 -8.01 -46.98 5.47
CA GLY A 225 -9.20 -46.14 5.57
C GLY A 225 -9.61 -45.52 4.25
N ILE A 226 -10.17 -44.32 4.29
CA ILE A 226 -10.61 -43.59 3.09
C ILE A 226 -9.40 -42.92 2.41
N ASP A 227 -9.24 -43.12 1.09
CA ASP A 227 -8.16 -42.62 0.22
C ASP A 227 -7.90 -41.10 0.36
N GLN A 228 -8.94 -40.34 0.69
CA GLN A 228 -8.86 -38.89 0.81
C GLN A 228 -9.33 -38.39 2.16
N GLN A 229 -8.35 -37.94 2.93
CA GLN A 229 -8.56 -37.42 4.27
C GLN A 229 -8.65 -35.89 4.27
N GLN A 230 -9.50 -35.35 5.14
CA GLN A 230 -9.64 -33.91 5.42
C GLN A 230 -9.98 -33.04 4.18
N VAL A 231 -10.90 -33.51 3.34
CA VAL A 231 -11.20 -32.90 2.04
C VAL A 231 -11.97 -31.58 2.16
N ALA A 232 -11.64 -30.62 1.30
CA ALA A 232 -12.44 -29.44 1.05
C ALA A 232 -13.15 -29.54 -0.31
N MET A 233 -14.45 -29.25 -0.32
CA MET A 233 -15.31 -29.30 -1.51
C MET A 233 -16.22 -28.07 -1.53
N ALA A 234 -16.54 -27.54 -2.70
CA ALA A 234 -17.51 -26.46 -2.80
C ALA A 234 -18.95 -27.00 -2.76
N VAL A 235 -19.90 -26.16 -2.36
CA VAL A 235 -21.33 -26.44 -2.54
C VAL A 235 -21.64 -26.83 -3.99
N GLU A 236 -22.58 -27.75 -4.17
CA GLU A 236 -23.04 -28.30 -5.46
C GLU A 236 -21.99 -29.14 -6.21
N THR A 237 -20.85 -29.43 -5.59
CA THR A 237 -19.85 -30.36 -6.13
C THR A 237 -20.01 -31.75 -5.53
N THR A 238 -19.57 -32.75 -6.28
CA THR A 238 -19.57 -34.16 -5.87
C THR A 238 -18.17 -34.74 -5.88
N LYS A 239 -17.89 -35.69 -4.98
CA LYS A 239 -16.63 -36.40 -4.89
C LYS A 239 -16.89 -37.84 -4.44
N ALA A 240 -16.33 -38.81 -5.14
CA ALA A 240 -16.34 -40.20 -4.71
C ALA A 240 -15.14 -40.46 -3.77
N PHE A 241 -15.39 -41.22 -2.71
CA PHE A 241 -14.36 -41.77 -1.84
C PHE A 241 -14.18 -43.27 -2.09
N THR A 242 -12.94 -43.71 -1.98
CA THR A 242 -12.59 -45.14 -2.03
C THR A 242 -11.93 -45.54 -0.73
N LEU A 243 -11.89 -46.85 -0.48
CA LEU A 243 -11.25 -47.43 0.70
C LEU A 243 -9.94 -48.10 0.29
N GLU A 244 -8.92 -47.97 1.13
CA GLU A 244 -7.58 -48.48 0.91
C GLU A 244 -7.13 -49.31 2.11
N ASN A 245 -6.44 -50.42 1.81
CA ASN A 245 -5.86 -51.34 2.80
C ASN A 245 -6.85 -51.88 3.84
N ILE A 246 -8.14 -52.01 3.49
CA ILE A 246 -9.20 -52.44 4.41
C ILE A 246 -9.39 -53.96 4.52
N GLU A 247 -8.62 -54.75 3.76
CA GLU A 247 -8.70 -56.21 3.78
C GLU A 247 -8.27 -56.77 5.14
N LYS A 248 -8.82 -57.94 5.50
CA LYS A 248 -8.54 -58.65 6.74
C LYS A 248 -8.17 -60.10 6.42
N PRO A 249 -7.12 -60.67 7.04
CA PRO A 249 -6.82 -62.09 6.91
C PRO A 249 -8.03 -62.96 7.26
N ASP A 250 -8.25 -64.01 6.48
CA ASP A 250 -9.28 -65.04 6.71
C ASP A 250 -10.75 -64.52 6.73
N SER A 251 -11.00 -63.32 6.20
CA SER A 251 -12.35 -62.77 6.08
C SER A 251 -12.54 -61.94 4.82
N SER A 252 -13.71 -62.06 4.18
CA SER A 252 -14.10 -61.22 3.04
C SER A 252 -14.97 -60.04 3.48
N ILE A 253 -15.02 -58.99 2.66
CA ILE A 253 -15.93 -57.86 2.86
C ILE A 253 -17.32 -58.26 2.35
N THR A 254 -18.33 -58.15 3.21
CA THR A 254 -19.73 -58.49 2.86
C THR A 254 -20.49 -57.28 2.34
N ASN A 255 -20.31 -56.11 2.97
CA ASN A 255 -20.92 -54.85 2.53
C ASN A 255 -20.14 -53.64 3.09
N THR A 256 -20.19 -52.53 2.36
CA THR A 256 -19.74 -51.21 2.82
C THR A 256 -20.92 -50.25 2.83
N SER A 257 -21.14 -49.60 3.97
CA SER A 257 -22.17 -48.57 4.12
C SER A 257 -21.56 -47.22 4.47
N TRP A 258 -22.13 -46.14 3.94
CA TRP A 258 -21.63 -44.79 4.13
C TRP A 258 -22.64 -43.91 4.84
N THR A 259 -22.19 -43.16 5.85
CA THR A 259 -23.02 -42.23 6.61
C THR A 259 -22.39 -40.84 6.68
N SER A 260 -23.22 -39.84 6.90
CA SER A 260 -22.78 -38.47 7.18
C SER A 260 -23.32 -38.02 8.52
N SER A 261 -22.45 -37.44 9.36
CA SER A 261 -22.87 -36.85 10.63
C SER A 261 -23.76 -35.61 10.45
N ASN A 262 -23.74 -34.98 9.27
CA ASN A 262 -24.64 -33.88 8.93
C ASN A 262 -24.98 -33.85 7.42
N PRO A 263 -26.04 -34.59 7.00
CA PRO A 263 -26.47 -34.68 5.61
C PRO A 263 -26.99 -33.37 4.98
N GLN A 264 -27.24 -32.32 5.79
CA GLN A 264 -27.61 -30.99 5.31
C GLN A 264 -26.38 -30.17 4.88
N ILE A 265 -25.22 -30.44 5.48
CA ILE A 265 -23.93 -29.86 5.06
C ILE A 265 -23.36 -30.67 3.90
N ALA A 266 -23.21 -31.98 4.09
CA ALA A 266 -22.69 -32.90 3.07
C ALA A 266 -23.43 -34.23 3.17
N SER A 267 -24.11 -34.64 2.10
CA SER A 267 -24.74 -35.97 2.03
C SER A 267 -23.82 -36.96 1.34
N VAL A 268 -23.93 -38.24 1.67
CA VAL A 268 -23.19 -39.33 1.02
C VAL A 268 -24.16 -40.39 0.51
N GLY A 269 -23.89 -40.92 -0.69
CA GLY A 269 -24.62 -42.08 -1.20
C GLY A 269 -24.29 -43.32 -0.35
N PRO A 270 -25.28 -44.00 0.24
CA PRO A 270 -25.07 -45.01 1.28
C PRO A 270 -24.27 -46.23 0.81
N THR A 271 -24.25 -46.51 -0.50
CA THR A 271 -23.48 -47.60 -1.11
C THR A 271 -22.40 -47.13 -2.08
N SER A 272 -22.54 -45.92 -2.64
CA SER A 272 -21.64 -45.41 -3.67
C SER A 272 -20.43 -44.66 -3.12
N GLY A 273 -20.47 -44.20 -1.85
CA GLY A 273 -19.44 -43.33 -1.29
C GLY A 273 -19.33 -41.96 -1.96
N VAL A 274 -20.30 -41.59 -2.81
CA VAL A 274 -20.32 -40.29 -3.49
C VAL A 274 -20.88 -39.24 -2.53
N VAL A 275 -20.04 -38.29 -2.14
CA VAL A 275 -20.37 -37.17 -1.28
C VAL A 275 -20.77 -35.96 -2.13
N THR A 276 -21.86 -35.30 -1.75
CA THR A 276 -22.37 -34.06 -2.36
C THR A 276 -22.35 -32.93 -1.33
N GLY A 277 -21.66 -31.84 -1.63
CA GLY A 277 -21.66 -30.63 -0.80
C GLY A 277 -22.96 -29.84 -0.97
N LYS A 278 -23.66 -29.53 0.11
CA LYS A 278 -24.95 -28.82 0.09
C LYS A 278 -24.88 -27.43 0.72
N GLN A 279 -24.27 -27.31 1.88
CA GLN A 279 -24.19 -26.05 2.63
C GLN A 279 -22.80 -25.85 3.22
N PRO A 280 -22.30 -24.61 3.37
CA PRO A 280 -21.04 -24.35 4.04
C PRO A 280 -21.01 -24.91 5.46
N GLY A 281 -19.93 -25.61 5.80
CA GLY A 281 -19.80 -26.20 7.12
C GLY A 281 -18.87 -27.40 7.13
N THR A 282 -19.00 -28.25 8.14
CA THR A 282 -18.19 -29.46 8.30
C THR A 282 -19.10 -30.64 8.63
N ALA A 283 -18.83 -31.78 8.01
CA ALA A 283 -19.46 -33.07 8.30
C ALA A 283 -18.37 -34.15 8.36
N GLN A 284 -18.60 -35.18 9.19
CA GLN A 284 -17.80 -36.40 9.12
C GLN A 284 -18.54 -37.39 8.23
N ILE A 285 -17.80 -38.00 7.31
CA ILE A 285 -18.26 -39.09 6.47
C ILE A 285 -17.60 -40.36 7.00
N THR A 286 -18.41 -41.37 7.32
CA THR A 286 -17.92 -42.64 7.87
C THR A 286 -18.29 -43.76 6.92
N ALA A 287 -17.29 -44.53 6.50
CA ALA A 287 -17.49 -45.82 5.85
C ALA A 287 -17.45 -46.93 6.90
N THR A 288 -18.52 -47.70 7.03
CA THR A 288 -18.58 -48.90 7.87
C THR A 288 -18.48 -50.13 6.97
N VAL A 289 -17.37 -50.86 7.12
CA VAL A 289 -17.08 -52.10 6.41
C VAL A 289 -17.47 -53.26 7.30
N ASN A 290 -18.30 -54.17 6.78
CA ASN A 290 -18.69 -55.41 7.46
C ASN A 290 -17.97 -56.60 6.84
N TYR A 291 -17.57 -57.54 7.68
CA TYR A 291 -16.77 -58.69 7.32
C TYR A 291 -17.56 -60.00 7.47
N SER A 292 -17.15 -61.06 6.76
CA SER A 292 -17.81 -62.37 6.79
C SER A 292 -17.71 -63.07 8.14
N ASP A 293 -16.75 -62.68 8.99
CA ASP A 293 -16.61 -63.16 10.37
C ASP A 293 -17.56 -62.48 11.38
N GLY A 294 -18.43 -61.58 10.90
CA GLY A 294 -19.40 -60.84 11.72
C GLY A 294 -18.84 -59.57 12.37
N THR A 295 -17.56 -59.24 12.18
CA THR A 295 -16.97 -57.99 12.69
C THR A 295 -17.21 -56.81 11.74
N SER A 296 -17.07 -55.58 12.24
CA SER A 296 -17.13 -54.36 11.45
C SER A 296 -15.99 -53.40 11.79
N SER A 297 -15.68 -52.49 10.87
CA SER A 297 -14.71 -51.41 11.08
C SER A 297 -15.19 -50.10 10.47
N ASP A 298 -15.00 -49.01 11.21
CA ASP A 298 -15.41 -47.67 10.81
C ASP A 298 -14.20 -46.84 10.40
N PHE A 299 -14.30 -46.21 9.23
CA PHE A 299 -13.28 -45.33 8.68
C PHE A 299 -13.86 -43.93 8.47
N PRO A 300 -13.61 -42.98 9.40
CA PRO A 300 -14.12 -41.63 9.28
C PRO A 300 -13.16 -40.73 8.46
N THR A 301 -13.72 -39.80 7.71
CA THR A 301 -13.00 -38.64 7.13
C THR A 301 -13.81 -37.36 7.37
N THR A 302 -13.11 -36.25 7.54
CA THR A 302 -13.76 -34.93 7.68
C THR A 302 -13.88 -34.25 6.32
N VAL A 303 -15.10 -33.87 5.94
CA VAL A 303 -15.39 -33.07 4.75
C VAL A 303 -15.77 -31.64 5.16
N ARG A 304 -15.16 -30.65 4.50
CA ARG A 304 -15.41 -29.22 4.74
C ARG A 304 -15.98 -28.59 3.49
N ILE A 305 -17.23 -28.15 3.59
CA ILE A 305 -17.93 -27.54 2.46
C ILE A 305 -17.69 -26.03 2.46
N SER A 306 -17.18 -25.52 1.35
CA SER A 306 -16.97 -24.10 1.07
C SER A 306 -18.07 -23.56 0.15
N ASP A 307 -18.32 -22.26 0.18
CA ASP A 307 -19.12 -21.59 -0.87
C ASP A 307 -18.32 -20.43 -1.45
N PRO A 308 -17.35 -20.74 -2.32
CA PRO A 308 -16.41 -19.75 -2.78
C PRO A 308 -17.08 -18.76 -3.74
N GLU A 309 -16.82 -17.47 -3.50
CA GLU A 309 -17.46 -16.37 -4.23
C GLU A 309 -16.50 -15.21 -4.49
N ILE A 310 -16.62 -14.58 -5.67
CA ILE A 310 -16.04 -13.27 -5.98
C ILE A 310 -17.21 -12.30 -6.19
N LYS A 311 -17.51 -11.49 -5.16
CA LYS A 311 -18.69 -10.59 -5.14
C LYS A 311 -18.72 -9.53 -6.24
N SER A 312 -17.54 -9.07 -6.67
CA SER A 312 -17.43 -8.08 -7.74
C SER A 312 -17.51 -8.75 -9.11
N SER A 313 -18.29 -8.21 -10.04
CA SER A 313 -18.38 -8.75 -11.41
C SER A 313 -17.17 -8.45 -12.30
N SER A 314 -16.36 -7.45 -11.93
CA SER A 314 -15.14 -7.12 -12.67
C SER A 314 -14.13 -6.31 -11.86
N THR A 315 -12.85 -6.42 -12.24
CA THR A 315 -11.75 -5.56 -11.77
C THR A 315 -11.26 -4.68 -12.92
N VAL A 316 -11.01 -3.40 -12.65
CA VAL A 316 -10.41 -2.45 -13.60
C VAL A 316 -9.05 -2.02 -13.05
N LEU A 317 -8.00 -2.14 -13.88
CA LEU A 317 -6.62 -1.91 -13.46
C LEU A 317 -5.84 -1.23 -14.59
N SER A 318 -5.15 -0.12 -14.30
CA SER A 318 -4.25 0.48 -15.28
C SER A 318 -2.96 -0.33 -15.45
N LEU A 319 -2.30 -0.17 -16.60
CA LEU A 319 -1.03 -0.83 -16.92
C LEU A 319 -0.03 -0.81 -15.75
N GLY A 320 0.59 -1.96 -15.48
CA GLY A 320 1.59 -2.16 -14.43
C GLY A 320 1.07 -2.06 -12.99
N LYS A 321 -0.22 -1.75 -12.76
CA LYS A 321 -0.79 -1.75 -11.40
C LYS A 321 -1.12 -3.17 -10.97
N LYS A 322 -1.20 -3.35 -9.64
CA LYS A 322 -1.56 -4.61 -8.98
C LYS A 322 -2.82 -4.44 -8.13
N GLN A 323 -3.63 -5.48 -8.03
CA GLN A 323 -4.76 -5.54 -7.11
C GLN A 323 -5.05 -6.97 -6.70
N LYS A 324 -5.36 -7.20 -5.42
CA LYS A 324 -5.83 -8.50 -4.94
C LYS A 324 -7.32 -8.70 -5.25
N ILE A 325 -7.66 -9.83 -5.87
CA ILE A 325 -9.04 -10.25 -6.07
C ILE A 325 -9.57 -10.79 -4.73
N LYS A 326 -10.69 -10.23 -4.25
CA LYS A 326 -11.30 -10.67 -2.99
C LYS A 326 -12.17 -11.90 -3.24
N LEU A 327 -11.59 -13.08 -3.00
CA LEU A 327 -12.29 -14.35 -2.90
C LEU A 327 -12.77 -14.54 -1.45
N THR A 328 -14.03 -14.93 -1.27
CA THR A 328 -14.64 -15.23 0.05
C THR A 328 -15.24 -16.63 0.05
N GLY A 329 -15.63 -17.13 1.23
CA GLY A 329 -16.35 -18.41 1.36
C GLY A 329 -15.46 -19.65 1.30
N THR A 330 -14.13 -19.48 1.39
CA THR A 330 -13.15 -20.57 1.53
C THR A 330 -12.96 -20.96 3.00
N ASN A 331 -12.38 -22.15 3.24
CA ASN A 331 -11.95 -22.61 4.55
C ASN A 331 -10.43 -22.91 4.55
N ALA A 332 -9.87 -23.34 5.70
CA ALA A 332 -8.44 -23.57 5.86
C ALA A 332 -7.87 -24.71 4.99
N PHE A 333 -8.72 -25.59 4.48
CA PHE A 333 -8.35 -26.71 3.60
C PHE A 333 -8.65 -26.43 2.13
N SER A 334 -9.32 -25.31 1.84
CA SER A 334 -9.68 -24.93 0.47
C SER A 334 -8.44 -24.82 -0.40
N THR A 335 -8.53 -25.40 -1.58
CA THR A 335 -7.50 -25.32 -2.62
C THR A 335 -7.95 -24.34 -3.69
N VAL A 336 -7.11 -23.35 -3.97
CA VAL A 336 -7.42 -22.30 -4.95
C VAL A 336 -6.38 -22.33 -6.05
N LYS A 337 -6.83 -22.53 -7.29
CA LYS A 337 -5.99 -22.42 -8.49
C LYS A 337 -6.45 -21.24 -9.33
N TRP A 338 -5.52 -20.33 -9.61
CA TRP A 338 -5.78 -19.13 -10.41
C TRP A 338 -5.24 -19.29 -11.82
N LYS A 339 -5.99 -18.80 -12.81
CA LYS A 339 -5.58 -18.73 -14.21
C LYS A 339 -6.06 -17.44 -14.86
N VAL A 340 -5.26 -16.84 -15.72
CA VAL A 340 -5.69 -15.73 -16.60
C VAL A 340 -5.82 -16.27 -18.01
N LYS A 341 -7.01 -16.11 -18.64
CA LYS A 341 -7.29 -16.66 -19.98
C LYS A 341 -6.34 -16.11 -21.05
N LYS A 342 -6.04 -14.81 -21.00
CA LYS A 342 -5.06 -14.13 -21.88
C LYS A 342 -3.92 -13.56 -21.04
N SER A 343 -2.84 -14.35 -20.88
CA SER A 343 -1.68 -14.02 -20.04
C SER A 343 -0.88 -12.81 -20.53
N SER A 344 -0.98 -12.43 -21.81
CA SER A 344 -0.35 -11.21 -22.33
C SER A 344 -0.95 -9.90 -21.77
N LEU A 345 -2.16 -9.97 -21.19
CA LEU A 345 -2.80 -8.81 -20.56
C LEU A 345 -2.52 -8.71 -19.06
N ALA A 346 -2.27 -9.83 -18.37
CA ALA A 346 -2.04 -9.85 -16.94
C ALA A 346 -1.46 -11.18 -16.45
N SER A 347 -0.77 -11.13 -15.31
CA SER A 347 -0.41 -12.29 -14.51
C SER A 347 -1.19 -12.31 -13.19
N ILE A 348 -1.31 -13.49 -12.57
CA ILE A 348 -1.94 -13.65 -11.26
C ILE A 348 -1.06 -14.51 -10.36
N GLU A 349 -0.87 -14.04 -9.14
CA GLU A 349 -0.14 -14.75 -8.08
C GLU A 349 -1.08 -15.74 -7.37
N GLN A 350 -0.51 -16.74 -6.69
CA GLN A 350 -1.30 -17.79 -6.01
C GLN A 350 -2.25 -17.23 -4.94
N ASP A 351 -1.90 -16.08 -4.36
CA ASP A 351 -2.72 -15.41 -3.36
C ASP A 351 -3.90 -14.61 -3.96
N GLY A 352 -4.08 -14.63 -5.29
CA GLY A 352 -5.11 -13.90 -6.02
C GLY A 352 -4.73 -12.46 -6.40
N THR A 353 -3.47 -12.04 -6.20
CA THR A 353 -2.98 -10.74 -6.65
C THR A 353 -2.78 -10.73 -8.15
N VAL A 354 -3.60 -9.96 -8.87
CA VAL A 354 -3.46 -9.74 -10.31
C VAL A 354 -2.57 -8.54 -10.59
N THR A 355 -1.67 -8.69 -11.56
CA THR A 355 -0.81 -7.63 -12.08
C THR A 355 -1.17 -7.35 -13.53
N ALA A 356 -1.55 -6.11 -13.86
CA ALA A 356 -1.79 -5.71 -15.24
C ALA A 356 -0.48 -5.67 -16.03
N GLY A 357 -0.49 -6.24 -17.24
CA GLY A 357 0.63 -6.21 -18.17
C GLY A 357 0.79 -4.85 -18.85
N SER A 358 1.48 -4.86 -20.00
CA SER A 358 1.83 -3.65 -20.76
C SER A 358 0.85 -3.30 -21.87
N THR A 359 -0.21 -4.09 -22.06
CA THR A 359 -1.23 -3.88 -23.10
C THR A 359 -2.61 -3.74 -22.49
N ALA A 360 -3.42 -2.82 -23.04
CA ALA A 360 -4.80 -2.62 -22.61
C ALA A 360 -5.74 -3.64 -23.28
N GLY A 361 -6.83 -4.00 -22.61
CA GLY A 361 -7.79 -4.96 -23.12
C GLY A 361 -8.69 -5.57 -22.06
N LYS A 362 -9.45 -6.60 -22.43
CA LYS A 362 -10.31 -7.37 -21.51
C LYS A 362 -9.88 -8.83 -21.51
N THR A 363 -9.90 -9.46 -20.34
CA THR A 363 -9.61 -10.89 -20.16
C THR A 363 -10.47 -11.45 -19.02
N THR A 364 -10.40 -12.76 -18.81
CA THR A 364 -11.09 -13.47 -17.74
C THR A 364 -10.07 -14.09 -16.80
N ILE A 365 -10.22 -13.83 -15.51
CA ILE A 365 -9.57 -14.56 -14.44
C ILE A 365 -10.48 -15.73 -14.08
N ILE A 366 -9.90 -16.92 -13.97
CA ILE A 366 -10.58 -18.15 -13.57
C ILE A 366 -10.00 -18.55 -12.22
N ALA A 367 -10.87 -18.72 -11.23
CA ALA A 367 -10.54 -19.34 -9.96
C ALA A 367 -11.22 -20.71 -9.90
N GLU A 368 -10.42 -21.77 -9.81
CA GLU A 368 -10.90 -23.10 -9.48
C GLU A 368 -10.72 -23.30 -7.98
N VAL A 369 -11.84 -23.43 -7.26
CA VAL A 369 -11.87 -23.51 -5.80
C VAL A 369 -12.69 -24.72 -5.40
N ASP A 370 -12.03 -25.71 -4.80
CA ASP A 370 -12.69 -26.91 -4.25
C ASP A 370 -13.64 -27.60 -5.25
N GLY A 371 -13.25 -27.65 -6.54
CA GLY A 371 -14.05 -28.21 -7.64
C GLY A 371 -14.99 -27.22 -8.34
N LYS A 372 -15.28 -26.05 -7.76
CA LYS A 372 -16.12 -25.00 -8.37
C LYS A 372 -15.28 -24.04 -9.20
N THR A 373 -15.77 -23.69 -10.40
CA THR A 373 -15.12 -22.73 -11.29
C THR A 373 -15.81 -21.36 -11.22
N ILE A 374 -15.06 -20.32 -10.84
CA ILE A 374 -15.55 -18.94 -10.79
C ILE A 374 -14.84 -18.11 -11.86
N LYS A 375 -15.61 -17.42 -12.70
CA LYS A 375 -15.10 -16.54 -13.76
C LYS A 375 -15.25 -15.08 -13.34
N HIS A 376 -14.17 -14.31 -13.42
CA HIS A 376 -14.13 -12.89 -13.08
C HIS A 376 -13.54 -12.05 -14.21
N GLN A 377 -14.20 -10.95 -14.57
CA GLN A 377 -13.73 -10.10 -15.68
C GLN A 377 -12.60 -9.17 -15.22
N LEU A 378 -11.50 -9.14 -15.96
CA LEU A 378 -10.43 -8.16 -15.81
C LEU A 378 -10.43 -7.19 -16.99
N ILE A 379 -10.41 -5.89 -16.71
CA ILE A 379 -10.29 -4.83 -17.70
C ILE A 379 -8.99 -4.08 -17.42
N VAL A 380 -8.06 -4.17 -18.37
CA VAL A 380 -6.78 -3.47 -18.31
C VAL A 380 -6.89 -2.17 -19.11
N THR A 381 -6.65 -1.03 -18.45
CA THR A 381 -6.78 0.31 -19.04
C THR A 381 -5.41 0.98 -19.22
N ASN A 382 -5.33 1.95 -20.11
CA ASN A 382 -4.17 2.83 -20.26
C ASN A 382 -4.65 4.29 -20.29
N PRO A 383 -5.12 4.85 -19.16
CA PRO A 383 -5.62 6.21 -19.14
C PRO A 383 -4.52 7.19 -19.58
N GLN A 384 -4.83 8.10 -20.49
CA GLN A 384 -3.88 9.10 -21.00
C GLN A 384 -4.59 10.42 -21.32
N LEU A 385 -3.90 11.54 -21.14
CA LEU A 385 -4.37 12.83 -21.66
C LEU A 385 -3.87 13.02 -23.09
N THR A 386 -4.77 13.27 -24.04
CA THR A 386 -4.38 13.59 -25.43
C THR A 386 -3.87 15.01 -25.60
N SER A 387 -4.08 15.87 -24.58
CA SER A 387 -3.41 17.17 -24.42
C SER A 387 -3.31 17.53 -22.95
N THR A 388 -2.25 18.23 -22.55
CA THR A 388 -1.98 18.59 -21.15
C THR A 388 -2.49 19.98 -20.77
N SER A 389 -2.86 20.80 -21.74
CA SER A 389 -3.38 22.14 -21.49
C SER A 389 -4.44 22.58 -22.50
N LYS A 390 -5.24 23.58 -22.12
CA LYS A 390 -6.19 24.23 -23.02
C LYS A 390 -6.44 25.69 -22.63
N LEU A 391 -6.34 26.55 -23.64
CA LEU A 391 -6.87 27.92 -23.61
C LEU A 391 -8.36 27.91 -23.98
N MET A 392 -9.19 28.59 -23.19
CA MET A 392 -10.62 28.70 -23.42
C MET A 392 -11.17 30.07 -22.99
N SER A 393 -12.30 30.49 -23.56
CA SER A 393 -12.97 31.72 -23.14
C SER A 393 -13.96 31.48 -21.98
N VAL A 394 -14.22 32.53 -21.20
CA VAL A 394 -15.27 32.52 -20.16
C VAL A 394 -16.60 32.04 -20.76
N GLY A 395 -17.27 31.11 -20.07
CA GLY A 395 -18.55 30.50 -20.47
C GLY A 395 -18.41 29.33 -21.44
N LYS A 396 -17.25 29.12 -22.09
CA LYS A 396 -17.06 27.95 -22.96
C LYS A 396 -17.03 26.68 -22.11
N LYS A 397 -17.52 25.58 -22.69
CA LYS A 397 -17.46 24.23 -22.11
C LYS A 397 -16.59 23.34 -22.99
N ILE A 398 -15.76 22.52 -22.36
CA ILE A 398 -14.94 21.49 -23.01
C ILE A 398 -15.00 20.21 -22.17
N LYS A 399 -14.69 19.05 -22.74
CA LYS A 399 -14.48 17.81 -21.99
C LYS A 399 -12.98 17.64 -21.71
N VAL A 400 -12.62 17.08 -20.56
CA VAL A 400 -11.23 16.66 -20.33
C VAL A 400 -10.83 15.70 -21.46
N PRO A 401 -9.67 15.92 -22.11
CA PRO A 401 -9.17 15.09 -23.21
C PRO A 401 -8.57 13.77 -22.70
N LEU A 402 -9.36 12.98 -21.96
CA LEU A 402 -8.94 11.71 -21.36
C LEU A 402 -9.33 10.54 -22.28
N ALA A 403 -8.34 9.74 -22.68
CA ALA A 403 -8.49 8.54 -23.51
C ALA A 403 -7.99 7.29 -22.75
N GLY A 404 -8.20 6.11 -23.35
CA GLY A 404 -7.66 4.83 -22.83
C GLY A 404 -8.33 4.32 -21.56
N VAL A 405 -9.55 4.78 -21.27
CA VAL A 405 -10.42 4.33 -20.17
C VAL A 405 -11.52 3.39 -20.68
N SER A 406 -12.25 2.76 -19.77
CA SER A 406 -13.40 1.88 -20.06
C SER A 406 -14.69 2.42 -19.45
N SER A 407 -15.84 1.86 -19.83
CA SER A 407 -17.14 2.20 -19.21
C SER A 407 -17.21 1.89 -17.71
N LYS A 408 -16.34 1.00 -17.20
CA LYS A 408 -16.24 0.65 -15.78
C LYS A 408 -15.10 1.39 -15.06
N SER A 409 -14.37 2.27 -15.77
CA SER A 409 -13.27 3.02 -15.18
C SER A 409 -13.76 3.93 -14.05
N LYS A 410 -12.98 3.99 -12.97
CA LYS A 410 -13.25 4.84 -11.83
C LYS A 410 -12.50 6.14 -12.03
N ILE A 411 -13.24 7.18 -12.41
CA ILE A 411 -12.68 8.49 -12.77
C ILE A 411 -13.21 9.56 -11.83
N THR A 412 -12.31 10.41 -11.33
CA THR A 412 -12.65 11.59 -10.53
C THR A 412 -11.97 12.83 -11.09
N TYR A 413 -12.64 13.97 -10.95
CA TYR A 413 -12.18 15.27 -11.42
C TYR A 413 -12.26 16.29 -10.28
N LYS A 414 -11.22 17.12 -10.15
CA LYS A 414 -11.20 18.21 -9.16
C LYS A 414 -10.52 19.43 -9.76
N SER A 415 -11.18 20.59 -9.69
CA SER A 415 -10.53 21.86 -10.02
C SER A 415 -9.78 22.42 -8.81
N LYS A 416 -8.54 22.89 -8.99
CA LYS A 416 -7.80 23.62 -7.94
C LYS A 416 -8.39 25.00 -7.64
N LYS A 417 -8.93 25.69 -8.65
CA LYS A 417 -9.60 27.00 -8.53
C LYS A 417 -10.91 26.98 -9.32
N SER A 418 -11.96 26.50 -8.67
CA SER A 418 -13.30 26.38 -9.27
C SER A 418 -13.91 27.73 -9.67
N SER A 419 -13.47 28.84 -9.08
CA SER A 419 -13.82 30.20 -9.48
C SER A 419 -13.33 30.54 -10.90
N VAL A 420 -12.18 29.99 -11.33
CA VAL A 420 -11.61 30.18 -12.66
C VAL A 420 -12.22 29.18 -13.66
N ALA A 421 -12.18 27.89 -13.35
CA ALA A 421 -12.83 26.86 -14.16
C ALA A 421 -13.41 25.75 -13.28
N LYS A 422 -14.68 25.40 -13.50
CA LYS A 422 -15.37 24.34 -12.77
C LYS A 422 -15.41 23.07 -13.63
N VAL A 423 -15.10 21.92 -13.03
CA VAL A 423 -15.27 20.60 -13.66
C VAL A 423 -16.40 19.85 -12.97
N ASP A 424 -17.23 19.15 -13.73
CA ASP A 424 -18.28 18.27 -13.20
C ASP A 424 -17.84 16.79 -13.12
N LYS A 425 -18.72 15.93 -12.60
CA LYS A 425 -18.46 14.48 -12.45
C LYS A 425 -18.24 13.76 -13.79
N SER A 426 -18.72 14.32 -14.90
CA SER A 426 -18.53 13.77 -16.26
C SER A 426 -17.26 14.27 -16.94
N GLY A 427 -16.48 15.11 -16.27
CA GLY A 427 -15.26 15.71 -16.81
C GLY A 427 -15.53 16.89 -17.75
N ARG A 428 -16.71 17.51 -17.73
CA ARG A 428 -16.93 18.76 -18.48
C ARG A 428 -16.41 19.95 -17.67
N ILE A 429 -15.50 20.71 -18.27
CA ILE A 429 -14.92 21.93 -17.73
C ILE A 429 -15.68 23.13 -18.28
N THR A 430 -16.13 24.02 -17.39
CA THR A 430 -16.74 25.32 -17.72
C THR A 430 -15.83 26.44 -17.24
N GLY A 431 -15.38 27.30 -18.15
CA GLY A 431 -14.63 28.51 -17.80
C GLY A 431 -15.55 29.54 -17.14
N ARG A 432 -15.15 30.09 -16.00
CA ARG A 432 -15.97 30.99 -15.16
C ARG A 432 -15.41 32.40 -15.05
N SER A 433 -14.11 32.55 -14.79
CA SER A 433 -13.45 33.85 -14.73
C SER A 433 -12.08 33.79 -15.37
N ALA A 434 -11.57 34.93 -15.83
CA ALA A 434 -10.22 34.99 -16.37
C ALA A 434 -9.19 34.55 -15.33
N GLY A 435 -8.21 33.74 -15.74
CA GLY A 435 -7.20 33.17 -14.85
C GLY A 435 -6.76 31.78 -15.29
N ARG A 436 -5.92 31.16 -14.45
CA ARG A 436 -5.38 29.81 -14.68
C ARG A 436 -5.75 28.89 -13.52
N THR A 437 -6.05 27.63 -13.83
CA THR A 437 -6.29 26.59 -12.83
C THR A 437 -5.88 25.23 -13.39
N ASP A 438 -5.53 24.32 -12.50
CA ASP A 438 -5.37 22.91 -12.84
C ASP A 438 -6.68 22.16 -12.59
N ILE A 439 -6.96 21.20 -13.46
CA ILE A 439 -7.92 20.13 -13.23
C ILE A 439 -7.11 18.88 -12.90
N ILE A 440 -7.28 18.35 -11.70
CA ILE A 440 -6.71 17.07 -11.26
C ILE A 440 -7.66 15.96 -11.65
N ILE A 441 -7.15 14.99 -12.39
CA ILE A 441 -7.89 13.82 -12.84
C ILE A 441 -7.27 12.60 -12.20
N LYS A 442 -8.07 11.75 -11.55
CA LYS A 442 -7.64 10.41 -11.16
C LYS A 442 -8.46 9.40 -11.92
N ALA A 443 -7.83 8.59 -12.75
CA ALA A 443 -8.47 7.53 -13.53
C ALA A 443 -7.77 6.21 -13.24
N ASP A 444 -8.50 5.23 -12.73
CA ASP A 444 -8.03 3.86 -12.48
C ASP A 444 -6.70 3.79 -11.66
N GLY A 445 -6.51 4.75 -10.75
CA GLY A 445 -5.32 4.86 -9.90
C GLY A 445 -4.17 5.70 -10.47
N VAL A 446 -4.28 6.18 -11.71
CA VAL A 446 -3.31 7.11 -12.33
C VAL A 446 -3.79 8.56 -12.16
N THR A 447 -2.89 9.47 -11.80
CA THR A 447 -3.21 10.89 -11.60
C THR A 447 -2.63 11.74 -12.74
N PHE A 448 -3.46 12.61 -13.32
CA PHE A 448 -3.09 13.58 -14.34
C PHE A 448 -3.38 15.00 -13.87
N THR A 449 -2.63 15.94 -14.40
CA THR A 449 -2.89 17.38 -14.25
C THR A 449 -3.17 17.95 -15.63
N PHE A 450 -4.34 18.56 -15.81
CA PHE A 450 -4.73 19.25 -17.03
C PHE A 450 -4.81 20.76 -16.77
N HIS A 451 -3.99 21.53 -17.46
CA HIS A 451 -3.86 22.97 -17.25
C HIS A 451 -4.93 23.73 -18.05
N VAL A 452 -5.74 24.52 -17.36
CA VAL A 452 -6.80 25.31 -17.97
C VAL A 452 -6.50 26.79 -17.81
N GLU A 453 -6.41 27.48 -18.95
CA GLU A 453 -6.34 28.93 -19.00
C GLU A 453 -7.66 29.48 -19.52
N VAL A 454 -8.31 30.33 -18.71
CA VAL A 454 -9.57 30.97 -19.04
C VAL A 454 -9.30 32.44 -19.33
N VAL A 455 -9.76 32.91 -20.48
CA VAL A 455 -9.61 34.31 -20.92
C VAL A 455 -10.96 34.98 -21.13
N SER A 456 -10.99 36.30 -20.98
CA SER A 456 -12.17 37.09 -21.34
C SER A 456 -12.47 36.95 -22.84
N LYS A 457 -13.75 36.77 -23.19
CA LYS A 457 -14.20 36.80 -24.60
C LYS A 457 -13.78 38.10 -25.28
N ARG A 458 -13.89 39.23 -24.57
CA ARG A 458 -13.54 40.56 -25.08
C ARG A 458 -12.04 40.71 -25.31
N ALA A 459 -11.20 40.18 -24.42
CA ALA A 459 -9.74 40.22 -24.62
C ALA A 459 -9.30 39.37 -25.81
N LEU A 460 -9.89 38.17 -25.98
CA LEU A 460 -9.62 37.31 -27.13
C LEU A 460 -10.07 37.98 -28.44
N GLN A 461 -11.23 38.63 -28.44
CA GLN A 461 -11.69 39.39 -29.59
C GLN A 461 -10.75 40.56 -29.90
N ALA A 462 -10.27 41.27 -28.88
CA ALA A 462 -9.30 42.34 -29.06
C ALA A 462 -8.01 41.83 -29.69
N CYS A 463 -7.47 40.70 -29.24
CA CYS A 463 -6.30 40.07 -29.86
C CYS A 463 -6.54 39.79 -31.35
N LYS A 464 -7.68 39.20 -31.71
CA LYS A 464 -8.04 38.92 -33.12
C LYS A 464 -8.21 40.18 -33.95
N THR A 465 -8.90 41.20 -33.43
CA THR A 465 -9.09 42.49 -34.11
C THR A 465 -7.76 43.20 -34.32
N GLY A 466 -6.92 43.25 -33.29
CA GLY A 466 -5.58 43.82 -33.38
C GLY A 466 -4.72 43.10 -34.42
N TYR A 467 -4.73 41.76 -34.41
CA TYR A 467 -4.03 40.97 -35.43
C TYR A 467 -4.48 41.32 -36.86
N LYS A 468 -5.79 41.44 -37.09
CA LYS A 468 -6.31 41.86 -38.40
C LYS A 468 -5.81 43.24 -38.80
N ILE A 469 -5.97 44.26 -37.93
CA ILE A 469 -5.51 45.64 -38.20
C ILE A 469 -4.01 45.65 -38.50
N MET A 470 -3.22 44.93 -37.71
CA MET A 470 -1.77 44.87 -37.84
C MET A 470 -1.31 44.37 -39.22
N TYR A 471 -2.03 43.39 -39.79
CA TYR A 471 -1.70 42.83 -41.10
C TYR A 471 -2.39 43.55 -42.26
N SER A 472 -3.54 44.20 -42.05
CA SER A 472 -4.28 44.96 -43.07
C SER A 472 -3.91 46.46 -43.13
N SER A 473 -2.91 46.91 -42.38
CA SER A 473 -2.53 48.33 -42.29
C SER A 473 -1.02 48.51 -42.12
N SER A 474 -0.57 49.74 -42.31
CA SER A 474 0.83 50.18 -42.21
C SER A 474 1.10 50.96 -40.93
N TYR A 475 2.29 50.78 -40.34
CA TYR A 475 2.66 51.51 -39.12
C TYR A 475 3.03 52.96 -39.44
N SER A 476 2.41 53.93 -38.78
CA SER A 476 2.73 55.36 -38.86
C SER A 476 2.25 56.10 -37.62
N GLN A 477 3.15 56.83 -36.94
CA GLN A 477 2.78 57.66 -35.79
C GLN A 477 1.96 58.89 -36.21
N GLY A 478 2.32 59.55 -37.33
CA GLY A 478 1.61 60.72 -37.82
C GLY A 478 0.22 60.40 -38.36
N ARG A 479 0.06 59.26 -39.05
CA ARG A 479 -1.22 58.80 -39.62
C ARG A 479 -1.96 57.80 -38.72
N ARG A 480 -1.63 57.73 -37.43
CA ARG A 480 -2.04 56.64 -36.51
C ARG A 480 -3.54 56.34 -36.42
N MET A 481 -4.41 57.29 -36.75
CA MET A 481 -5.88 57.14 -36.77
C MET A 481 -6.49 57.18 -38.18
N SER A 482 -5.69 57.41 -39.22
CA SER A 482 -6.14 57.42 -40.63
C SER A 482 -6.43 56.01 -41.14
N SER A 483 -7.30 55.90 -42.15
CA SER A 483 -7.57 54.62 -42.81
C SER A 483 -6.29 53.98 -43.35
N GLY A 484 -6.13 52.67 -43.15
CA GLY A 484 -4.93 51.94 -43.57
C GLY A 484 -3.68 52.15 -42.71
N TYR A 485 -3.73 52.93 -41.63
CA TYR A 485 -2.58 53.22 -40.77
C TYR A 485 -2.83 52.95 -39.28
N TYR A 486 -1.77 52.62 -38.53
CA TYR A 486 -1.81 52.44 -37.08
C TYR A 486 -0.49 52.84 -36.41
N ASP A 487 -0.52 53.10 -35.11
CA ASP A 487 0.66 53.07 -34.26
C ASP A 487 0.43 52.11 -33.08
N CYS A 488 1.42 51.97 -32.20
CA CYS A 488 1.36 50.99 -31.12
C CYS A 488 0.13 51.16 -30.20
N SER A 489 -0.24 52.40 -29.88
CA SER A 489 -1.35 52.68 -28.97
C SER A 489 -2.70 52.76 -29.69
N SER A 490 -2.75 53.20 -30.95
CA SER A 490 -3.97 53.18 -31.75
C SER A 490 -4.37 51.77 -32.17
N LEU A 491 -3.40 50.87 -32.39
CA LEU A 491 -3.65 49.44 -32.60
C LEU A 491 -4.39 48.83 -31.42
N VAL A 492 -3.85 48.99 -30.21
CA VAL A 492 -4.46 48.46 -28.98
C VAL A 492 -5.81 49.13 -28.71
N PHE A 493 -5.91 50.44 -28.89
CA PHE A 493 -7.16 51.18 -28.70
C PHE A 493 -8.28 50.68 -29.62
N ARG A 494 -8.00 50.52 -30.92
CA ARG A 494 -8.97 49.99 -31.89
C ARG A 494 -9.24 48.50 -31.70
N ALA A 495 -8.25 47.71 -31.29
CA ALA A 495 -8.44 46.31 -30.93
C ALA A 495 -9.52 46.14 -29.87
N TYR A 496 -9.54 47.03 -28.86
CA TYR A 496 -10.56 47.05 -27.81
C TYR A 496 -11.85 47.82 -28.16
N GLY A 497 -12.02 48.20 -29.43
CA GLY A 497 -13.23 48.85 -29.93
C GLY A 497 -13.33 50.35 -29.63
N ARG A 498 -12.19 51.05 -29.47
CA ARG A 498 -12.12 52.49 -29.16
C ARG A 498 -12.82 52.86 -27.84
N ASP A 499 -12.85 51.93 -26.89
CA ASP A 499 -13.45 52.15 -25.57
C ASP A 499 -12.55 53.06 -24.73
N SER A 500 -12.84 54.37 -24.78
CA SER A 500 -12.11 55.39 -24.04
C SER A 500 -12.31 55.29 -22.52
N LYS A 501 -13.41 54.67 -22.05
CA LYS A 501 -13.58 54.40 -20.62
C LYS A 501 -12.60 53.32 -20.15
N LEU A 502 -12.32 52.33 -21.01
CA LEU A 502 -11.40 51.24 -20.71
C LEU A 502 -9.92 51.67 -20.79
N LEU A 503 -9.53 52.42 -21.83
CA LEU A 503 -8.12 52.67 -22.16
C LEU A 503 -7.71 54.15 -22.11
N GLY A 504 -8.64 55.08 -21.86
CA GLY A 504 -8.42 56.52 -21.96
C GLY A 504 -8.56 57.06 -23.40
N GLY A 505 -8.28 58.34 -23.59
CA GLY A 505 -8.47 59.04 -24.87
C GLY A 505 -9.93 59.44 -25.12
N THR A 506 -10.31 59.60 -26.38
CA THR A 506 -11.68 59.96 -26.78
C THR A 506 -12.23 58.88 -27.73
N PRO A 507 -13.57 58.79 -27.92
CA PRO A 507 -14.14 57.85 -28.90
C PRO A 507 -13.54 58.03 -30.30
N SER A 508 -13.19 59.27 -30.67
CA SER A 508 -12.58 59.59 -31.96
C SER A 508 -11.07 59.38 -32.01
N TRP A 509 -10.34 59.47 -30.90
CA TRP A 509 -8.88 59.55 -30.89
C TRP A 509 -8.21 58.69 -29.81
N ALA A 510 -7.24 57.86 -30.23
CA ALA A 510 -6.49 57.01 -29.32
C ALA A 510 -5.56 57.82 -28.40
N PRO A 511 -5.46 57.48 -27.10
CA PRO A 511 -4.45 58.07 -26.22
C PRO A 511 -3.03 57.68 -26.67
N THR A 512 -2.02 58.41 -26.18
CA THR A 512 -0.62 57.96 -26.30
C THR A 512 -0.38 56.74 -25.40
N ALA A 513 0.65 55.93 -25.68
CA ALA A 513 1.00 54.78 -24.83
C ALA A 513 1.19 55.17 -23.36
N ALA A 514 1.82 56.32 -23.11
CA ALA A 514 2.02 56.86 -21.76
C ALA A 514 0.70 57.28 -21.08
N SER A 515 -0.20 57.94 -21.81
CA SER A 515 -1.51 58.35 -21.27
C SER A 515 -2.43 57.15 -21.02
N MET A 516 -2.38 56.15 -21.90
CA MET A 516 -3.07 54.87 -21.74
C MET A 516 -2.58 54.15 -20.47
N ALA A 517 -1.26 54.15 -20.25
CA ALA A 517 -0.67 53.59 -19.05
C ALA A 517 -1.15 54.30 -17.77
N ALA A 518 -1.10 55.64 -17.76
CA ALA A 518 -1.57 56.44 -16.64
C ALA A 518 -3.05 56.20 -16.33
N HIS A 519 -3.91 56.10 -17.36
CA HIS A 519 -5.33 55.76 -17.20
C HIS A 519 -5.53 54.38 -16.57
N LEU A 520 -4.80 53.37 -17.04
CA LEU A 520 -4.90 51.99 -16.52
C LEU A 520 -4.38 51.87 -15.09
N GLU A 521 -3.36 52.65 -14.71
CA GLU A 521 -2.89 52.74 -13.32
C GLU A 521 -3.93 53.39 -12.41
N ARG A 522 -4.43 54.57 -12.80
CA ARG A 522 -5.48 55.29 -12.07
C ARG A 522 -6.76 54.47 -11.89
N THR A 523 -7.09 53.61 -12.85
CA THR A 523 -8.29 52.74 -12.81
C THR A 523 -8.01 51.34 -12.23
N GLY A 524 -6.86 51.14 -11.59
CA GLY A 524 -6.54 49.92 -10.83
C GLY A 524 -6.25 48.68 -11.68
N LYS A 525 -6.01 48.85 -12.99
CA LYS A 525 -5.82 47.75 -13.96
C LYS A 525 -4.40 47.22 -14.03
N VAL A 526 -3.45 47.87 -13.37
CA VAL A 526 -2.05 47.39 -13.30
C VAL A 526 -1.97 46.05 -12.57
N ILE A 527 -1.16 45.14 -13.12
CA ILE A 527 -0.85 43.83 -12.54
C ILE A 527 0.63 43.66 -12.20
N SER A 528 1.52 44.53 -12.71
CA SER A 528 2.94 44.56 -12.37
C SER A 528 3.60 45.87 -12.81
N TYR A 529 4.58 46.35 -12.04
CA TYR A 529 5.48 47.47 -12.40
C TYR A 529 6.83 47.00 -12.97
N LYS A 530 6.88 45.75 -13.43
CA LYS A 530 8.03 45.12 -14.10
C LYS A 530 7.57 44.04 -15.06
N GLY A 531 8.46 43.60 -15.95
CA GLY A 531 8.23 42.43 -16.79
C GLY A 531 7.81 41.20 -15.97
N LEU A 532 6.77 40.50 -16.43
CA LEU A 532 6.31 39.24 -15.86
C LEU A 532 6.77 38.06 -16.71
N ASP A 533 6.89 36.88 -16.10
CA ASP A 533 7.07 35.64 -16.88
C ASP A 533 5.83 35.42 -17.77
N ALA A 534 6.00 34.91 -18.99
CA ALA A 534 4.88 34.70 -19.92
C ALA A 534 3.73 33.89 -19.29
N SER A 535 4.07 32.99 -18.36
CA SER A 535 3.14 32.17 -17.57
C SER A 535 2.22 32.96 -16.63
N LYS A 536 2.43 34.27 -16.45
CA LYS A 536 1.59 35.16 -15.64
C LYS A 536 0.72 36.09 -16.49
N LEU A 537 0.96 36.11 -17.80
CA LEU A 537 0.19 36.90 -18.76
C LEU A 537 -1.02 36.12 -19.26
N LEU A 538 -2.08 36.85 -19.59
CA LEU A 538 -3.26 36.36 -20.31
C LEU A 538 -3.38 37.15 -21.62
N PRO A 539 -3.85 36.52 -22.72
CA PRO A 539 -4.22 37.23 -23.93
C PRO A 539 -5.02 38.51 -23.64
N GLY A 540 -4.56 39.63 -24.20
CA GLY A 540 -5.12 40.96 -24.00
C GLY A 540 -4.45 41.82 -22.93
N ASP A 541 -3.53 41.26 -22.12
CA ASP A 541 -2.70 42.06 -21.21
C ASP A 541 -1.83 43.03 -22.02
N LEU A 542 -1.70 44.27 -21.52
CA LEU A 542 -0.95 45.33 -22.16
C LEU A 542 0.42 45.49 -21.50
N ILE A 543 1.46 45.55 -22.31
CA ILE A 543 2.86 45.60 -21.92
C ILE A 543 3.42 46.95 -22.32
N PHE A 544 3.86 47.74 -21.35
CA PHE A 544 4.36 49.09 -21.57
C PHE A 544 5.87 49.13 -21.39
N TYR A 545 6.55 49.70 -22.38
CA TYR A 545 8.00 49.78 -22.45
C TYR A 545 8.46 51.22 -22.26
N ARG A 546 9.48 51.40 -21.41
CA ARG A 546 10.14 52.69 -21.20
C ARG A 546 11.37 52.83 -22.08
N MET A 547 11.77 54.07 -22.38
CA MET A 547 13.04 54.29 -23.07
C MET A 547 14.20 53.75 -22.23
N ARG A 548 15.16 53.09 -22.89
CA ARG A 548 16.34 52.49 -22.23
C ARG A 548 17.35 53.54 -21.78
N ARG A 549 17.43 54.66 -22.51
CA ARG A 549 18.32 55.80 -22.25
C ARG A 549 17.53 57.10 -22.44
N GLY A 550 17.87 58.12 -21.63
CA GLY A 550 17.22 59.42 -21.67
C GLY A 550 15.80 59.44 -21.08
N SER A 551 15.20 60.63 -21.06
CA SER A 551 13.83 60.87 -20.64
C SER A 551 13.04 61.48 -21.79
N ASN A 552 11.85 60.97 -22.05
CA ASN A 552 10.90 61.58 -23.01
C ASN A 552 9.89 62.53 -22.34
N GLY A 553 10.02 62.78 -21.04
CA GLY A 553 9.10 63.63 -20.26
C GLY A 553 7.68 63.08 -20.10
N ARG A 554 7.39 61.88 -20.62
CA ARG A 554 6.05 61.26 -20.53
C ARG A 554 5.95 60.36 -19.30
N TYR A 555 4.71 60.02 -18.95
CA TYR A 555 4.39 59.14 -17.83
C TYR A 555 5.28 57.88 -17.80
N ARG A 556 6.02 57.68 -16.70
CA ARG A 556 6.96 56.57 -16.47
C ARG A 556 8.00 56.36 -17.59
N ASN A 557 8.35 57.41 -18.33
CA ASN A 557 9.25 57.37 -19.49
C ASN A 557 8.76 56.40 -20.60
N ILE A 558 7.45 56.16 -20.68
CA ILE A 558 6.83 55.18 -21.61
C ILE A 558 6.85 55.72 -23.03
N TYR A 559 7.34 54.91 -23.97
CA TYR A 559 7.33 55.24 -25.40
C TYR A 559 6.51 54.26 -26.25
N HIS A 560 6.26 53.05 -25.75
CA HIS A 560 5.63 51.98 -26.53
C HIS A 560 4.68 51.13 -25.69
N VAL A 561 3.63 50.62 -26.33
CA VAL A 561 2.70 49.65 -25.76
C VAL A 561 2.53 48.49 -26.74
N SER A 562 2.52 47.27 -26.21
CA SER A 562 2.18 46.05 -26.95
C SER A 562 1.08 45.30 -26.22
N MET A 563 0.46 44.32 -26.88
CA MET A 563 -0.56 43.46 -26.28
C MET A 563 -0.10 42.02 -26.33
N TYR A 564 -0.14 41.32 -25.20
CA TYR A 564 0.13 39.90 -25.15
C TYR A 564 -0.96 39.16 -25.95
N TYR A 565 -0.55 38.43 -26.98
CA TYR A 565 -1.45 37.76 -27.93
C TYR A 565 -1.84 36.35 -27.45
N GLY A 566 -0.94 35.69 -26.72
CA GLY A 566 -1.06 34.28 -26.31
C GLY A 566 0.16 33.46 -26.77
N ASP A 567 0.33 32.26 -26.21
CA ASP A 567 1.41 31.30 -26.57
C ASP A 567 2.82 31.90 -26.61
N GLY A 568 3.09 32.87 -25.73
CA GLY A 568 4.41 33.51 -25.65
C GLY A 568 4.64 34.62 -26.68
N TYR A 569 3.62 35.09 -27.39
CA TYR A 569 3.74 36.16 -28.39
C TYR A 569 3.10 37.48 -27.95
N ARG A 570 3.62 38.58 -28.47
CA ARG A 570 3.07 39.94 -28.37
C ARG A 570 2.71 40.49 -29.76
N LEU A 571 1.69 41.32 -29.77
CA LEU A 571 1.05 41.84 -30.98
C LEU A 571 1.84 43.02 -31.57
N GLU A 572 2.85 42.70 -32.36
CA GLU A 572 3.68 43.59 -33.16
C GLU A 572 3.82 42.98 -34.57
N LYS A 573 4.14 43.75 -35.62
CA LYS A 573 4.28 43.23 -36.99
C LYS A 573 5.75 42.91 -37.32
N PRO A 574 6.08 41.69 -37.80
CA PRO A 574 5.31 40.45 -37.65
C PRO A 574 5.20 40.04 -36.18
N LEU A 575 4.29 39.13 -35.85
CA LEU A 575 4.04 38.69 -34.47
C LEU A 575 5.37 38.36 -33.75
N ARG A 576 5.65 39.06 -32.64
CA ARG A 576 6.95 38.98 -31.96
C ARG A 576 6.88 38.07 -30.73
N PRO A 577 7.90 37.26 -30.44
CA PRO A 577 8.00 36.60 -29.14
C PRO A 577 8.04 37.63 -28.00
N TYR A 578 7.41 37.27 -26.89
CA TYR A 578 7.46 38.02 -25.65
C TYR A 578 8.63 37.53 -24.80
N TYR A 579 9.45 38.49 -24.36
CA TYR A 579 10.49 38.26 -23.36
C TYR A 579 10.25 39.16 -22.14
N LYS A 580 10.66 38.67 -20.98
CA LYS A 580 10.66 39.44 -19.75
C LYS A 580 11.85 40.40 -19.77
N GLU A 581 11.65 41.57 -20.35
CA GLU A 581 12.70 42.56 -20.54
C GLU A 581 12.75 43.57 -19.38
N SER A 582 13.96 44.02 -19.02
CA SER A 582 14.20 44.99 -17.93
C SER A 582 13.61 46.39 -18.18
N HIS A 583 13.30 46.69 -19.43
CA HIS A 583 12.71 47.96 -19.84
C HIS A 583 11.17 47.90 -19.95
N ILE A 584 10.55 46.79 -19.56
CA ILE A 584 9.10 46.75 -19.27
C ILE A 584 8.88 47.46 -17.94
N THR A 585 8.22 48.61 -17.98
CA THR A 585 7.98 49.47 -16.81
C THR A 585 6.61 49.23 -16.18
N MET A 586 5.68 48.66 -16.96
CA MET A 586 4.32 48.38 -16.47
C MET A 586 3.64 47.30 -17.31
N ILE A 587 2.88 46.43 -16.66
CA ILE A 587 1.94 45.52 -17.31
C ILE A 587 0.56 45.75 -16.68
N ALA A 588 -0.45 45.94 -17.54
CA ALA A 588 -1.83 46.14 -17.11
C ALA A 588 -2.76 45.14 -17.79
N ARG A 589 -3.83 44.76 -17.09
CA ARG A 589 -4.89 43.89 -17.59
C ARG A 589 -6.17 44.72 -17.71
N PRO A 590 -6.52 45.22 -18.90
CA PRO A 590 -7.64 46.16 -19.06
C PRO A 590 -8.95 45.62 -18.47
N LEU A 591 -9.22 44.33 -18.65
CA LEU A 591 -10.44 43.66 -18.19
C LEU A 591 -10.31 43.02 -16.80
N LYS A 592 -9.31 43.43 -16.00
CA LYS A 592 -9.23 43.08 -14.57
C LYS A 592 -10.51 43.61 -13.91
N LYS A 593 -11.25 42.73 -13.23
CA LYS A 593 -12.42 43.12 -12.45
C LYS A 593 -11.96 43.86 -11.21
#